data_AF-A0A7S2QPS8-F1
#
_entry.id   AF-A0A7S2QPS8-F1
#
_cell.length_a   1.000
_cell.length_b   1.000
_cell.length_c   1.000
_cell.angle_alpha   90.00
_cell.angle_beta   90.00
_cell.angle_gamma   90.00
#
_symmetry.space_group_name_H-M   'P 1'
#
loop_
_entity.id
_entity.type
_entity.pdbx_description
1 polymer ?
#
loop_
_entity_poly.entity_id
_entity_poly.type
_entity_poly.pdbx_seq_one_letter_code
_entity_poly.pdbx_strand_id
1 'polypeptide(L)'
;MAQQVSTCAKAAFWSSAGAPARVAANEPRVRKVGSVWSRSTNGRSLSTLLPDLVIPGAVEGDGQVLHADVPASHWCVDFTDLKDFGELVLQALREGVIWPTSDGDDFDPADVDIGPSMNVVCEQFVKPVTRRAGGMSWALMMHPQGQPCDLFITHCWREGVFELVSKV
;
A
#
# COMPACT_ATOMS: atom_id res chain seq x y z
N MET A 1 38.65 3.85 -12.91
CA MET A 1 37.60 4.90 -12.95
C MET A 1 36.39 4.30 -13.65
N ALA A 2 35.41 3.82 -12.89
CA ALA A 2 34.13 3.38 -13.44
C ALA A 2 33.03 4.17 -12.73
N GLN A 3 32.17 4.77 -13.54
CA GLN A 3 31.28 5.88 -13.23
C GLN A 3 30.15 5.48 -12.28
N GLN A 4 29.89 6.35 -11.29
CA GLN A 4 28.59 6.48 -10.62
C GLN A 4 27.52 6.69 -11.69
N VAL A 5 26.60 5.74 -11.83
CA VAL A 5 25.37 5.93 -12.59
C VAL A 5 24.26 6.04 -11.55
N SER A 6 23.78 7.26 -11.35
CA SER A 6 22.64 7.59 -10.49
C SER A 6 21.40 6.90 -11.07
N THR A 7 21.03 5.75 -10.52
CA THR A 7 19.79 5.05 -10.85
C THR A 7 18.62 5.81 -10.21
N CYS A 8 17.58 6.06 -11.00
CA CYS A 8 16.37 6.75 -10.57
C CYS A 8 15.34 5.72 -10.08
N ALA A 9 14.78 5.97 -8.90
CA ALA A 9 13.78 5.11 -8.31
C ALA A 9 12.41 5.24 -8.96
N LYS A 10 11.83 4.12 -9.44
CA LYS A 10 10.46 4.08 -9.99
C LYS A 10 9.83 2.73 -9.64
N ALA A 11 8.70 2.71 -8.93
CA ALA A 11 8.06 1.49 -8.41
C ALA A 11 6.56 1.42 -8.77
N ALA A 12 6.04 0.22 -9.06
CA ALA A 12 4.62 0.00 -9.33
C ALA A 12 4.02 -0.94 -8.27
N PHE A 13 3.04 -0.48 -7.50
CA PHE A 13 2.32 -1.30 -6.51
C PHE A 13 0.97 -1.76 -7.07
N TRP A 14 0.85 -3.07 -7.31
CA TRP A 14 -0.36 -3.72 -7.83
C TRP A 14 -1.03 -4.62 -6.78
N SER A 15 -2.36 -4.53 -6.66
CA SER A 15 -3.17 -5.59 -6.06
C SER A 15 -4.45 -5.77 -6.88
N SER A 16 -4.71 -7.00 -7.31
CA SER A 16 -5.90 -7.36 -8.08
C SER A 16 -7.18 -7.13 -7.28
N ALA A 17 -7.99 -6.16 -7.70
CA ALA A 17 -9.34 -5.96 -7.17
C ALA A 17 -10.28 -7.07 -7.68
N GLY A 18 -10.65 -7.99 -6.80
CA GLY A 18 -11.71 -8.97 -7.04
C GLY A 18 -13.11 -8.35 -6.83
N ALA A 19 -14.04 -8.70 -7.72
CA ALA A 19 -15.42 -8.21 -7.86
C ALA A 19 -16.35 -8.44 -6.63
N PRO A 20 -17.53 -7.77 -6.55
CA PRO A 20 -18.29 -7.59 -5.31
C PRO A 20 -19.17 -8.78 -4.89
N ALA A 21 -19.48 -8.79 -3.59
CA ALA A 21 -20.18 -9.84 -2.85
C ALA A 21 -21.63 -10.10 -3.30
N ARG A 22 -22.04 -11.38 -3.23
CA ARG A 22 -23.46 -11.78 -3.13
C ARG A 22 -23.84 -11.98 -1.67
N VAL A 23 -24.87 -11.28 -1.24
CA VAL A 23 -25.57 -11.47 0.03
C VAL A 23 -26.32 -12.80 0.00
N ALA A 24 -26.09 -13.67 0.98
CA ALA A 24 -27.02 -14.72 1.36
C ALA A 24 -26.95 -14.91 2.88
N ALA A 25 -28.00 -14.47 3.56
CA ALA A 25 -28.27 -14.79 4.94
C ALA A 25 -28.63 -16.28 5.07
N ASN A 26 -27.91 -17.00 5.94
CA ASN A 26 -28.44 -18.10 6.76
C ASN A 26 -27.34 -18.62 7.70
N GLU A 27 -27.59 -18.56 9.01
CA GLU A 27 -26.78 -19.20 10.06
C GLU A 27 -26.73 -20.73 9.86
N PRO A 28 -25.67 -21.43 10.31
CA PRO A 28 -25.81 -22.13 11.59
C PRO A 28 -24.53 -22.38 12.42
N ARG A 29 -24.77 -22.42 13.74
CA ARG A 29 -24.23 -23.34 14.77
C ARG A 29 -22.75 -23.28 15.18
N VAL A 30 -22.58 -22.62 16.31
CA VAL A 30 -21.51 -22.77 17.30
C VAL A 30 -21.31 -24.24 17.70
N ARG A 31 -20.07 -24.75 17.57
CA ARG A 31 -19.50 -25.77 18.45
C ARG A 31 -18.20 -25.24 19.02
N LYS A 32 -18.07 -25.33 20.35
CA LYS A 32 -17.00 -24.75 21.15
C LYS A 32 -16.08 -25.89 21.62
N VAL A 33 -14.79 -25.89 21.26
CA VAL A 33 -13.73 -26.54 22.06
C VAL A 33 -12.39 -25.82 21.83
N GLY A 34 -11.82 -25.28 22.92
CA GLY A 34 -10.36 -25.24 23.15
C GLY A 34 -9.54 -24.12 22.50
N SER A 35 -8.76 -23.42 23.34
CA SER A 35 -7.76 -22.37 23.05
C SER A 35 -8.30 -21.03 22.55
N VAL A 36 -8.26 -20.05 23.46
CA VAL A 36 -8.58 -18.66 23.21
C VAL A 36 -7.53 -18.07 22.27
N TRP A 37 -7.90 -17.85 21.00
CA TRP A 37 -7.29 -16.81 20.18
C TRP A 37 -8.28 -15.65 20.16
N SER A 38 -8.04 -14.68 21.02
CA SER A 38 -8.74 -13.41 20.97
C SER A 38 -8.28 -12.71 19.68
N ARG A 39 -9.17 -12.63 18.68
CA ARG A 39 -8.98 -11.75 17.53
C ARG A 39 -9.20 -10.33 18.04
N SER A 40 -8.17 -9.74 18.65
CA SER A 40 -8.15 -8.32 18.99
C SER A 40 -7.93 -7.54 17.71
N THR A 41 -9.01 -7.27 16.97
CA THR A 41 -9.04 -6.26 15.92
C THR A 41 -8.97 -4.88 16.57
N ASN A 42 -7.81 -4.52 17.11
CA ASN A 42 -7.54 -3.12 17.46
C ASN A 42 -7.17 -2.28 16.23
N GLY A 43 -7.24 -2.85 15.01
CA GLY A 43 -7.11 -2.12 13.76
C GLY A 43 -8.28 -1.18 13.56
N ARG A 44 -8.13 0.07 14.02
CA ARG A 44 -9.05 1.16 13.69
C ARG A 44 -8.99 1.39 12.18
N SER A 45 -10.14 1.67 11.56
CA SER A 45 -10.20 1.96 10.13
C SER A 45 -9.29 3.15 9.78
N LEU A 46 -8.67 3.13 8.61
CA LEU A 46 -7.95 4.28 8.05
C LEU A 46 -8.82 5.53 8.00
N SER A 47 -10.15 5.38 7.79
CA SER A 47 -11.13 6.46 7.87
C SER A 47 -11.26 7.10 9.26
N THR A 48 -10.92 6.34 10.31
CA THR A 48 -11.02 6.77 11.70
C THR A 48 -9.71 7.38 12.20
N LEU A 49 -8.58 6.86 11.73
CA LEU A 49 -7.26 7.35 12.14
C LEU A 49 -6.77 8.53 11.31
N LEU A 50 -7.12 8.54 10.02
CA LEU A 50 -6.66 9.51 9.04
C LEU A 50 -7.85 10.02 8.19
N PRO A 51 -8.82 10.73 8.80
CA PRO A 51 -9.95 11.32 8.09
C PRO A 51 -9.52 12.48 7.18
N ASP A 52 -8.47 13.20 7.56
CA ASP A 52 -7.94 14.39 6.86
C ASP A 52 -6.64 14.08 6.09
N LEU A 53 -6.39 12.82 5.73
CA LEU A 53 -5.22 12.45 4.94
C LEU A 53 -5.31 13.10 3.55
N VAL A 54 -4.52 14.14 3.35
CA VAL A 54 -4.33 14.80 2.06
C VAL A 54 -3.05 14.27 1.45
N ILE A 55 -3.16 13.61 0.30
CA ILE A 55 -2.01 13.18 -0.51
C ILE A 55 -1.89 14.19 -1.65
N PRO A 56 -0.84 15.04 -1.68
CA PRO A 56 -0.67 16.03 -2.73
C PRO A 56 -0.66 15.38 -4.11
N GLY A 57 -1.44 15.91 -5.05
CA GLY A 57 -1.52 15.40 -6.42
C GLY A 57 -2.37 14.14 -6.62
N ALA A 58 -2.83 13.49 -5.54
CA ALA A 58 -3.72 12.34 -5.66
C ALA A 58 -5.09 12.73 -6.22
N VAL A 59 -5.64 11.88 -7.08
CA VAL A 59 -7.00 12.02 -7.63
C VAL A 59 -7.93 10.93 -7.15
N GLU A 60 -9.23 11.24 -7.18
CA GLU A 60 -10.32 10.27 -6.98
C GLU A 60 -11.06 10.04 -8.30
N GLY A 61 -11.61 8.84 -8.50
CA GLY A 61 -12.32 8.49 -9.73
C GLY A 61 -12.71 7.02 -9.84
N ASP A 62 -13.22 6.61 -11.00
CA ASP A 62 -13.51 5.19 -11.25
C ASP A 62 -12.21 4.45 -11.61
N GLY A 63 -11.69 3.68 -10.66
CA GLY A 63 -10.46 2.93 -10.86
C GLY A 63 -10.56 1.85 -11.94
N GLN A 64 -11.74 1.29 -12.22
CA GLN A 64 -11.88 0.31 -13.30
C GLN A 64 -11.73 0.96 -14.67
N VAL A 65 -12.31 2.15 -14.85
CA VAL A 65 -12.18 2.93 -16.08
C VAL A 65 -10.71 3.32 -16.30
N LEU A 66 -10.03 3.85 -15.27
CA LEU A 66 -8.62 4.24 -15.40
C LEU A 66 -7.71 3.07 -15.79
N HIS A 67 -7.90 1.89 -15.20
CA HIS A 67 -7.13 0.71 -15.58
C HIS A 67 -7.49 0.14 -16.97
N ALA A 68 -8.68 0.43 -17.49
CA ALA A 68 -9.05 0.05 -18.84
C ALA A 68 -8.43 1.00 -19.88
N ASP A 69 -8.35 2.29 -19.55
CA ASP A 69 -7.91 3.34 -20.47
C ASP A 69 -6.38 3.52 -20.52
N VAL A 70 -5.70 3.33 -19.38
CA VAL A 70 -4.24 3.49 -19.29
C VAL A 70 -3.55 2.13 -19.41
N PRO A 71 -2.62 1.93 -20.36
CA PRO A 71 -1.91 0.66 -20.49
C PRO A 71 -1.05 0.37 -19.26
N ALA A 72 -0.89 -0.92 -18.92
CA ALA A 72 -0.12 -1.34 -17.75
C ALA A 72 1.36 -0.90 -17.76
N SER A 73 1.93 -0.65 -18.94
CA SER A 73 3.26 -0.06 -19.11
C SER A 73 3.35 1.40 -18.65
N HIS A 74 2.25 2.00 -18.23
CA HIS A 74 2.15 3.37 -17.73
C HIS A 74 1.61 3.44 -16.30
N TRP A 75 1.58 2.33 -15.56
CA TRP A 75 1.19 2.32 -14.15
C TRP A 75 2.43 2.47 -13.27
N CYS A 76 3.10 3.61 -13.40
CA CYS A 76 4.30 3.94 -12.63
C CYS A 76 4.10 5.17 -11.75
N VAL A 77 5.05 5.33 -10.83
CA VAL A 77 5.27 6.58 -10.09
C VAL A 77 6.68 7.09 -10.40
N ASP A 78 6.91 8.38 -10.18
CA ASP A 78 8.25 8.94 -10.27
C ASP A 78 9.00 8.90 -8.93
N PHE A 79 10.21 9.43 -8.92
CA PHE A 79 11.06 9.46 -7.73
C PHE A 79 10.48 10.34 -6.61
N THR A 80 9.83 11.44 -6.99
CA THR A 80 9.21 12.38 -6.05
C THR A 80 8.06 11.68 -5.34
N ASP A 81 7.20 11.00 -6.10
CA ASP A 81 6.09 10.23 -5.53
C ASP A 81 6.58 9.14 -4.57
N LEU A 82 7.68 8.44 -4.90
CA LEU A 82 8.23 7.39 -4.06
C LEU A 82 8.81 7.95 -2.75
N LYS A 83 9.45 9.13 -2.82
CA LYS A 83 9.96 9.82 -1.64
C LYS A 83 8.82 10.30 -0.76
N ASP A 84 7.81 10.94 -1.35
CA ASP A 84 6.62 11.42 -0.63
C ASP A 84 5.85 10.25 -0.02
N PHE A 85 5.79 9.10 -0.71
CA PHE A 85 5.24 7.87 -0.17
C PHE A 85 5.97 7.40 1.09
N GLY A 86 7.30 7.47 1.13
CA GLY A 86 8.08 7.16 2.33
C GLY A 86 7.69 8.03 3.53
N GLU A 87 7.56 9.34 3.33
CA GLU A 87 7.13 10.27 4.38
C GLU A 87 5.70 9.99 4.85
N LEU A 88 4.78 9.67 3.93
CA LEU A 88 3.40 9.30 4.27
C LEU A 88 3.33 8.01 5.10
N VAL A 89 4.15 7.01 4.76
CA VAL A 89 4.23 5.76 5.52
C VAL A 89 4.83 6.00 6.91
N LEU A 90 5.85 6.86 7.03
CA LEU A 90 6.40 7.27 8.31
C LEU A 90 5.37 7.99 9.19
N GLN A 91 4.57 8.87 8.60
CA GLN A 91 3.45 9.50 9.31
C GLN A 91 2.42 8.45 9.78
N ALA A 92 2.03 7.52 8.90
CA ALA A 92 1.09 6.47 9.23
C ALA A 92 1.60 5.55 10.37
N LEU A 93 2.91 5.27 10.44
CA LEU A 93 3.52 4.57 11.57
C LEU A 93 3.40 5.37 12.88
N ARG A 94 3.75 6.67 12.86
CA ARG A 94 3.68 7.55 14.04
C ARG A 94 2.27 7.67 14.59
N GLU A 95 1.27 7.64 13.72
CA GLU A 95 -0.14 7.73 14.09
C GLU A 95 -0.77 6.38 14.45
N GLY A 96 -0.02 5.28 14.36
CA GLY A 96 -0.50 3.93 14.67
C GLY A 96 -1.50 3.39 13.64
N VAL A 97 -1.46 3.91 12.42
CA VAL A 97 -2.23 3.43 11.26
C VAL A 97 -1.61 2.17 10.69
N ILE A 98 -0.27 2.11 10.70
CA ILE A 98 0.48 0.90 10.34
C ILE A 98 1.03 0.33 11.64
N TRP A 99 0.84 -0.97 11.87
CA TRP A 99 1.29 -1.65 13.08
C TRP A 99 1.87 -3.05 12.79
N PRO A 100 2.80 -3.53 13.64
CA PRO A 100 3.38 -4.88 13.52
C PRO A 100 2.31 -5.96 13.59
N THR A 101 2.44 -6.99 12.75
CA THR A 101 1.46 -8.08 12.67
C THR A 101 2.05 -9.38 13.20
N SER A 102 1.24 -10.15 13.93
CA SER A 102 1.63 -11.47 14.44
C SER A 102 1.96 -12.50 13.36
N ASP A 103 1.55 -12.22 12.11
CA ASP A 103 1.51 -13.20 11.02
C ASP A 103 2.71 -13.10 10.07
N GLY A 104 3.78 -12.37 10.46
CA GLY A 104 5.08 -12.50 9.80
C GLY A 104 5.87 -11.22 9.56
N ASP A 105 5.47 -10.09 10.13
CA ASP A 105 6.24 -8.85 10.06
C ASP A 105 6.22 -8.14 11.44
N ASP A 106 7.19 -8.53 12.27
CA ASP A 106 7.46 -7.99 13.60
C ASP A 106 8.51 -6.86 13.48
N PHE A 107 8.21 -5.87 12.64
CA PHE A 107 9.07 -4.70 12.47
C PHE A 107 8.99 -3.79 13.69
N ASP A 108 10.06 -3.05 13.98
CA ASP A 108 10.04 -1.98 14.97
C ASP A 108 9.46 -0.71 14.31
N PRO A 109 8.34 -0.13 14.79
CA PRO A 109 7.82 1.13 14.25
C PRO A 109 8.78 2.32 14.36
N ALA A 110 9.80 2.23 15.21
CA ALA A 110 10.87 3.22 15.31
C ALA A 110 12.02 3.01 14.33
N ASP A 111 12.08 1.88 13.61
CA ASP A 111 13.07 1.60 12.58
C ASP A 111 12.73 2.39 11.31
N VAL A 112 13.51 3.45 11.08
CA VAL A 112 13.40 4.32 9.90
C VAL A 112 14.40 3.98 8.80
N ASP A 113 15.25 2.97 9.01
CA ASP A 113 16.25 2.53 8.03
C ASP A 113 15.68 1.40 7.15
N ILE A 114 14.95 0.45 7.77
CA ILE A 114 14.30 -0.67 7.07
C ILE A 114 12.78 -0.45 7.03
N GLY A 115 12.17 -0.36 8.21
CA GLY A 115 10.74 -0.19 8.39
C GLY A 115 9.90 -1.44 8.06
N PRO A 116 8.56 -1.29 7.99
CA PRO A 116 7.65 -2.40 7.66
C PRO A 116 7.89 -2.93 6.25
N SER A 117 7.62 -4.21 6.04
CA SER A 117 7.65 -4.79 4.71
C SER A 117 6.63 -4.15 3.78
N MET A 118 6.91 -4.16 2.48
CA MET A 118 5.95 -3.69 1.49
C MET A 118 4.62 -4.44 1.52
N ASN A 119 4.59 -5.70 1.99
CA ASN A 119 3.34 -6.43 2.18
C ASN A 119 2.46 -5.75 3.23
N VAL A 120 3.00 -5.46 4.42
CA VAL A 120 2.27 -4.75 5.48
C VAL A 120 1.81 -3.39 5.01
N VAL A 121 2.69 -2.60 4.39
CA VAL A 121 2.35 -1.27 3.87
C VAL A 121 1.24 -1.37 2.80
N CYS A 122 1.29 -2.38 1.93
CA CYS A 122 0.25 -2.57 0.93
C CYS A 122 -1.11 -2.90 1.56
N GLU A 123 -1.15 -3.83 2.53
CA GLU A 123 -2.41 -4.25 3.16
C GLU A 123 -3.02 -3.17 4.05
N GLN A 124 -2.19 -2.52 4.88
CA GLN A 124 -2.66 -1.60 5.91
C GLN A 124 -2.79 -0.15 5.41
N PHE A 125 -2.02 0.25 4.39
CA PHE A 125 -1.98 1.64 3.93
C PHE A 125 -2.40 1.82 2.47
N VAL A 126 -1.72 1.19 1.51
CA VAL A 126 -1.99 1.43 0.08
C VAL A 126 -3.40 1.00 -0.30
N LYS A 127 -3.79 -0.25 -0.02
CA LYS A 127 -5.09 -0.77 -0.44
C LYS A 127 -6.26 0.01 0.14
N PRO A 128 -6.31 0.35 1.45
CA PRO A 128 -7.46 1.08 1.95
C PRO A 128 -7.46 2.54 1.49
N VAL A 129 -6.31 3.18 1.29
CA VAL A 129 -6.22 4.51 0.68
C VAL A 129 -6.78 4.49 -0.75
N THR A 130 -6.26 3.64 -1.63
CA THR A 130 -6.68 3.65 -3.03
C THR A 130 -8.11 3.11 -3.21
N ARG A 131 -8.58 2.23 -2.32
CA ARG A 131 -10.00 1.83 -2.28
C ARG A 131 -10.91 3.02 -1.98
N ARG A 132 -10.53 3.92 -1.06
CA ARG A 132 -11.30 5.14 -0.77
C ARG A 132 -11.32 6.08 -1.97
N ALA A 133 -10.21 6.20 -2.70
CA ALA A 133 -10.11 7.04 -3.89
C ALA A 133 -10.92 6.50 -5.09
N GLY A 134 -11.49 5.28 -5.00
CA GLY A 134 -12.30 4.67 -6.06
C GLY A 134 -11.68 3.43 -6.72
N GLY A 135 -10.69 2.82 -6.07
CA GLY A 135 -10.20 1.47 -6.39
C GLY A 135 -9.15 1.39 -7.49
N MET A 136 -8.46 2.50 -7.77
CA MET A 136 -7.31 2.49 -8.69
C MET A 136 -6.02 1.96 -8.02
N SER A 137 -4.95 1.75 -8.81
CA SER A 137 -3.62 1.55 -8.25
C SER A 137 -3.07 2.87 -7.70
N TRP A 138 -2.08 2.80 -6.80
CA TRP A 138 -1.42 4.01 -6.30
C TRP A 138 -0.82 4.84 -7.44
N ALA A 139 -0.23 4.19 -8.43
CA ALA A 139 0.31 4.84 -9.61
C ALA A 139 -0.73 5.68 -10.38
N LEU A 140 -1.90 5.12 -10.67
CA LEU A 140 -2.98 5.84 -11.36
C LEU A 140 -3.67 6.88 -10.48
N MET A 141 -3.59 6.74 -9.16
CA MET A 141 -4.04 7.75 -8.21
C MET A 141 -3.15 9.00 -8.29
N MET A 142 -1.85 8.85 -8.54
CA MET A 142 -0.91 9.97 -8.71
C MET A 142 -0.87 10.49 -10.16
N HIS A 143 -0.93 9.58 -11.14
CA HIS A 143 -0.81 9.87 -12.57
C HIS A 143 -1.99 9.28 -13.36
N PRO A 144 -3.17 9.92 -13.36
CA PRO A 144 -4.36 9.38 -14.00
C PRO A 144 -4.26 9.26 -15.53
N GLN A 145 -3.35 10.00 -16.17
CA GLN A 145 -3.03 9.85 -17.60
C GLN A 145 -1.98 8.76 -17.87
N GLY A 146 -1.43 8.16 -16.82
CA GLY A 146 -0.33 7.20 -16.87
C GLY A 146 1.05 7.85 -16.91
N GLN A 147 2.01 7.13 -16.34
CA GLN A 147 3.43 7.48 -16.28
C GLN A 147 4.25 6.27 -16.78
N PRO A 148 5.08 6.40 -17.83
CA PRO A 148 5.84 5.29 -18.39
C PRO A 148 6.69 4.54 -17.34
N CYS A 149 6.58 3.21 -17.34
CA CYS A 149 7.36 2.33 -16.47
C CYS A 149 8.76 2.08 -17.05
N ASP A 150 9.80 2.47 -16.32
CA ASP A 150 11.19 2.16 -16.68
C ASP A 150 11.77 0.99 -15.86
N LEU A 151 11.31 0.84 -14.60
CA LEU A 151 11.78 -0.18 -13.65
C LEU A 151 10.59 -0.97 -13.11
N PHE A 152 10.75 -2.28 -13.02
CA PHE A 152 9.76 -3.18 -12.43
C PHE A 152 10.40 -3.99 -11.32
N ILE A 153 9.90 -3.82 -10.09
CA ILE A 153 10.43 -4.46 -8.90
C ILE A 153 9.59 -5.69 -8.58
N THR A 154 10.16 -6.89 -8.74
CA THR A 154 9.41 -8.16 -8.68
C THR A 154 9.38 -8.82 -7.30
N HIS A 155 10.35 -8.51 -6.42
CA HIS A 155 10.58 -9.27 -5.18
C HIS A 155 10.70 -8.41 -3.91
N CYS A 156 10.15 -7.19 -3.90
CA CYS A 156 10.23 -6.29 -2.74
C CYS A 156 9.15 -6.53 -1.67
N TRP A 157 8.29 -7.56 -1.80
CA TRP A 157 7.17 -7.79 -0.87
C TRP A 157 7.59 -8.00 0.60
N ARG A 158 8.79 -8.55 0.82
CA ARG A 158 9.38 -8.73 2.16
C ARG A 158 10.43 -7.67 2.51
N GLU A 159 10.79 -6.82 1.55
CA GLU A 159 11.76 -5.74 1.77
C GLU A 159 11.09 -4.60 2.53
N GLY A 160 11.86 -3.93 3.38
CA GLY A 160 11.39 -2.77 4.13
C GLY A 160 11.10 -1.59 3.20
N VAL A 161 10.04 -0.84 3.50
CA VAL A 161 9.66 0.32 2.70
C VAL A 161 10.74 1.40 2.67
N PHE A 162 11.44 1.65 3.78
CA PHE A 162 12.50 2.67 3.84
C PHE A 162 13.79 2.18 3.18
N GLU A 163 14.06 0.88 3.28
CA GLU A 163 15.12 0.22 2.52
C GLU A 163 14.87 0.33 1.00
N LEU A 164 13.63 0.14 0.56
CA LEU A 164 13.24 0.31 -0.84
C LEU A 164 13.40 1.76 -1.31
N VAL A 165 12.86 2.72 -0.56
CA VAL A 165 12.90 4.15 -0.92
C VAL A 165 14.34 4.66 -0.98
N SER A 166 15.24 4.16 -0.12
CA SER A 166 16.64 4.61 -0.07
C SER A 166 17.55 4.01 -1.15
N LYS A 167 17.23 2.80 -1.65
CA LYS A 167 18.09 2.07 -2.60
C LYS A 167 17.81 2.36 -4.07
N VAL A 168 16.55 2.64 -4.37
CA VAL A 168 16.05 2.77 -5.74
C VAL A 168 16.35 4.19 -6.19
#